data_AF-A0A6M3LT00-F1
#
_entry.id   AF-A0A6M3LT00-F1
#
_cell.length_a   1.000
_cell.length_b   1.000
_cell.length_c   1.000
_cell.angle_alpha   90.00
_cell.angle_beta   90.00
_cell.angle_gamma   90.00
#
_symmetry.space_group_name_H-M   'P 1'
#
loop_
_entity.id
_entity.type
_entity.pdbx_description
1 polymer ?
#
loop_
_entity_poly.entity_id
_entity_poly.type
_entity_poly.pdbx_seq_one_letter_code
_entity_poly.pdbx_strand_id
1 'polypeptide(L)' 'MSRVIGVDEKWYPVEGTQQEIVTRIVLVAGEIGDYAAYIGHGSIDFVASRGDKLSFAHACIHFPGGQLSENKYRL' A
#
# COMPACT_ATOMS: atom_id res chain seq x y z
N MET A 1 -0.46 -5.74 -16.26
CA MET A 1 -0.78 -4.63 -15.35
C MET A 1 -1.04 -5.23 -13.98
N SER A 2 -0.32 -4.79 -12.95
CA SER A 2 -0.54 -5.28 -11.59
C SER A 2 -1.92 -4.82 -11.11
N ARG A 3 -2.74 -5.75 -10.64
CA ARG A 3 -4.12 -5.43 -10.24
C ARG A 3 -4.12 -4.93 -8.80
N VAL A 4 -4.45 -3.65 -8.59
CA VAL A 4 -4.65 -3.12 -7.23
C VAL A 4 -5.94 -3.72 -6.66
N ILE A 5 -5.84 -4.32 -5.48
CA ILE A 5 -6.93 -5.02 -4.79
C ILE A 5 -7.33 -4.35 -3.47
N GLY A 6 -6.56 -3.37 -3.01
CA GLY A 6 -6.89 -2.57 -1.83
C GLY A 6 -6.10 -1.27 -1.82
N VAL A 7 -6.68 -0.22 -1.23
CA VAL A 7 -6.04 1.08 -1.07
C VAL A 7 -6.41 1.63 0.30
N ASP A 8 -5.41 2.09 1.05
CA ASP A 8 -5.56 2.91 2.26
C ASP A 8 -4.88 4.26 2.00
N GLU A 9 -5.60 5.36 2.20
CA GLU A 9 -5.08 6.71 1.99
C GLU A 9 -5.03 7.47 3.30
N LYS A 10 -3.91 8.11 3.58
CA LYS A 10 -3.72 8.96 4.75
C LYS A 10 -3.27 10.35 4.31
N TRP A 11 -3.97 11.35 4.82
CA TRP A 11 -3.70 12.75 4.56
C TRP A 11 -2.94 13.32 5.74
N TYR A 12 -1.73 13.80 5.49
CA TYR A 12 -0.87 14.37 6.50
C TYR A 12 -0.64 15.85 6.20
N PRO A 13 -0.85 16.74 7.19
CA PRO A 13 -0.45 18.13 7.03
C PRO A 13 1.08 18.20 6.92
N VAL A 14 1.56 19.03 6.01
CA VAL A 14 2.99 19.34 5.93
C VAL A 14 3.30 20.41 6.95
N GLU A 15 4.16 20.06 7.92
CA GLU A 15 4.56 20.96 9.00
C GLU A 15 5.04 22.32 8.46
N GLY A 16 4.51 23.40 9.03
CA GLY A 16 4.85 24.77 8.61
C GLY A 16 4.16 25.25 7.33
N THR A 17 3.21 24.50 6.77
CA THR A 17 2.42 24.92 5.60
C THR A 17 0.92 24.64 5.78
N GLN A 18 0.09 25.17 4.87
CA GLN A 18 -1.32 24.79 4.74
C GLN A 18 -1.53 23.61 3.77
N GLN A 19 -0.45 23.00 3.27
CA GLN A 19 -0.53 21.92 2.31
C GLN A 19 -0.72 20.58 3.02
N GLU A 20 -1.43 19.67 2.36
CA GLU A 20 -1.55 18.28 2.78
C GLU A 20 -0.87 17.37 1.75
N ILE A 21 -0.13 16.39 2.24
CA ILE A 21 0.42 15.31 1.43
C ILE A 21 -0.42 14.06 1.65
N VAL A 22 -0.79 13.42 0.54
CA VAL A 22 -1.41 12.10 0.58
C VAL A 22 -0.33 11.02 0.56
N THR A 23 -0.30 10.22 1.61
CA THR A 23 0.40 8.94 1.64
C THR A 23 -0.58 7.85 1.26
N ARG A 24 -0.24 7.08 0.23
CA ARG A 24 -1.07 5.96 -0.24
C ARG A 24 -0.38 4.65 0.10
N ILE A 25 -1.16 3.72 0.62
CA ILE A 25 -0.78 2.33 0.82
C ILE A 25 -1.64 1.52 -0.13
N VAL A 26 -1.00 0.80 -1.05
CA VAL A 26 -1.69 0.03 -2.10
C VAL A 26 -1.36 -1.44 -1.96
N LEU A 27 -2.41 -2.26 -1.93
CA LEU A 27 -2.30 -3.71 -1.96
C LEU A 27 -2.44 -4.19 -3.41
N VAL A 28 -1.42 -4.89 -3.90
CA VAL A 28 -1.29 -5.27 -5.30
C VAL A 28 -1.33 -6.79 -5.41
N ALA A 29 -2.27 -7.31 -6.18
CA ALA A 29 -2.33 -8.71 -6.53
C ALA A 29 -1.21 -9.07 -7.51
N GLY A 30 -0.60 -10.21 -7.23
CA GLY A 30 0.34 -10.90 -8.09
C GLY A 30 -0.34 -11.83 -9.09
N GLU A 31 0.46 -12.72 -9.68
CA GLU A 31 0.02 -13.62 -10.76
C GLU A 31 -0.61 -14.92 -10.23
N ILE A 32 -0.17 -15.42 -9.06
CA ILE A 32 -0.60 -16.72 -8.53
C ILE A 32 -1.20 -16.55 -7.13
N GLY A 33 -2.28 -15.77 -7.05
CA GLY A 33 -3.03 -15.58 -5.79
C GLY A 33 -2.25 -14.96 -4.64
N ASP A 34 -1.05 -14.47 -4.92
CA ASP A 34 -0.15 -13.78 -4.03
C ASP A 34 -0.35 -12.26 -4.13
N TYR A 35 0.23 -11.51 -3.20
CA TYR A 35 0.13 -10.06 -3.18
C TYR A 35 1.28 -9.40 -2.42
N ALA A 36 1.43 -8.10 -2.59
CA ALA A 36 2.34 -7.26 -1.82
C ALA A 36 1.69 -5.89 -1.57
N ALA A 37 2.05 -5.26 -0.46
CA ALA A 37 1.65 -3.88 -0.18
C ALA A 37 2.83 -2.92 -0.42
N TYR A 38 2.52 -1.75 -0.98
CA TYR A 38 3.47 -0.69 -1.24
C TYR A 38 2.98 0.62 -0.65
N ILE A 39 3.89 1.47 -0.18
CA ILE A 39 3.61 2.80 0.37
C ILE A 39 4.33 3.87 -0.43
N GLY A 40 3.72 5.05 -0.58
CA GLY A 40 4.39 6.19 -1.17
C GLY A 40 3.45 7.37 -1.45
N HIS A 41 3.97 8.31 -2.22
CA HIS A 41 3.27 9.50 -2.67
C HIS A 41 3.08 9.47 -4.19
N GLY A 42 2.08 10.21 -4.68
CA GLY A 42 1.70 10.21 -6.10
C GLY A 42 0.45 9.38 -6.38
N SER A 43 0.24 8.97 -7.63
CA SER A 43 -0.95 8.20 -8.01
C SER A 43 -0.88 6.75 -7.51
N ILE A 44 -2.04 6.08 -7.44
CA ILE A 44 -2.15 4.67 -7.06
C ILE A 44 -1.25 3.79 -7.95
N ASP A 45 -1.26 3.99 -9.27
CA ASP A 45 -0.44 3.21 -10.20
C ASP A 45 1.06 3.47 -10.03
N PHE A 46 1.43 4.71 -9.69
CA PHE A 46 2.81 5.06 -9.40
C PHE A 46 3.29 4.33 -8.15
N VAL A 47 2.52 4.38 -7.05
CA VAL A 47 2.87 3.68 -5.81
C VAL A 47 2.87 2.16 -6.00
N ALA A 48 1.93 1.61 -6.78
CA ALA A 48 1.87 0.18 -7.07
C ALA A 48 3.08 -0.35 -7.86
N SER A 49 3.79 0.52 -8.58
CA SER A 49 4.94 0.16 -9.41
C SER A 49 6.29 0.62 -8.86
N ARG A 50 6.32 1.69 -8.06
CA ARG A 50 7.54 2.38 -7.61
C ARG A 50 7.57 2.67 -6.12
N GLY A 51 6.48 2.41 -5.38
CA GLY A 51 6.42 2.64 -3.94
C GLY A 51 7.34 1.70 -3.17
N ASP A 52 7.57 2.06 -1.91
CA ASP A 52 8.35 1.23 -1.00
C ASP A 52 7.53 0.04 -0.55
N LYS A 53 8.11 -1.15 -0.66
CA LYS A 53 7.41 -2.37 -0.24
C LYS A 53 7.30 -2.43 1.28
N LEU A 54 6.10 -2.65 1.78
CA LEU A 54 5.86 -2.84 3.20
C LEU A 54 6.17 -4.26 3.64
N SER A 55 6.55 -4.43 4.91
CA SER A 55 6.54 -5.73 5.57
C SER A 55 5.11 -6.24 5.74
N PHE A 56 4.95 -7.56 5.89
CA PHE A 56 3.63 -8.15 6.16
C PHE A 56 2.99 -7.55 7.42
N ALA A 57 3.77 -7.42 8.50
CA ALA A 57 3.30 -6.85 9.76
C ALA A 57 2.76 -5.41 9.59
N HIS A 58 3.44 -4.56 8.81
CA HIS A 58 2.94 -3.22 8.51
C HIS A 58 1.72 -3.25 7.59
N ALA A 59 1.70 -4.11 6.58
CA ALA A 59 0.53 -4.25 5.70
C ALA A 59 -0.74 -4.61 6.49
N CYS A 60 -0.65 -5.48 7.49
CA CYS A 60 -1.77 -5.86 8.37
C CYS A 60 -2.35 -4.71 9.19
N ILE A 61 -1.55 -3.67 9.51
CA ILE A 61 -2.05 -2.48 10.22
C ILE A 61 -2.98 -1.67 9.32
N HIS A 62 -2.66 -1.59 8.02
CA HIS A 62 -3.40 -0.80 7.04
C HIS A 62 -4.61 -1.55 6.46
N PHE A 63 -4.54 -2.88 6.40
CA PHE A 63 -5.63 -3.73 5.90
C PHE A 63 -6.12 -4.68 7.01
N PRO A 64 -6.81 -4.16 8.04
CA PRO A 64 -7.27 -4.95 9.17
C PRO A 64 -8.40 -5.93 8.77
N GLY A 65 -8.55 -7.02 9.54
CA GLY A 65 -9.65 -7.97 9.38
C GLY A 65 -9.25 -9.38 8.92
N GLY A 66 -7.98 -9.76 9.05
CA GLY A 66 -7.52 -11.15 8.77
C GLY A 66 -7.57 -11.55 7.29
N GLN A 67 -7.76 -10.58 6.40
CA GLN A 67 -7.83 -10.79 4.94
C GLN A 67 -6.46 -11.10 4.34
N LEU A 68 -5.39 -10.67 5.03
CA LEU A 68 -4.02 -10.95 4.65
C LEU A 68 -3.55 -12.25 5.31
N SER A 69 -3.19 -13.21 4.48
CA SER A 69 -2.43 -14.41 4.80
C SER A 69 -0.94 -14.21 4.51
N GLU A 70 -0.08 -14.50 5.49
CA GLU A 70 1.38 -14.30 5.37
C GLU A 70 2.00 -15.18 4.27
N ASN A 71 1.50 -16.40 4.11
CA ASN A 71 1.97 -17.35 3.08
C ASN A 71 1.72 -16.91 1.64
N LYS A 72 0.85 -15.92 1.41
CA LYS A 72 0.56 -15.31 0.10
C LYS A 72 1.25 -13.95 -0.07
N TYR A 73 1.89 -13.44 0.98
CA TYR A 73 2.58 -12.17 0.93
C TYR A 73 3.96 -12.34 0.32
N ARG A 74 4.25 -11.65 -0.78
CA ARG A 74 5.57 -11.70 -1.41
C ARG A 74 6.57 -11.02 -0.48
N LEU A 75 7.68 -11.71 -0.16
CA LEU A 75 8.87 -11.11 0.47
C LEU A 75 9.65 -10.24 -0.51
#